data_AF-A0A943KVG0-F1
#
_entry.id   AF-A0A943KVG0-F1
#
_cell.length_a   1.000
_cell.length_b   1.000
_cell.length_c   1.000
_cell.angle_alpha   90.00
_cell.angle_beta   90.00
_cell.angle_gamma   90.00
#
_symmetry.space_group_name_H-M   'P 1'
#
loop_
_entity.id
_entity.type
_entity.pdbx_description
1 polymer ?
#
loop_
_entity_poly.entity_id
_entity_poly.type
_entity_poly.pdbx_seq_one_letter_code
_entity_poly.pdbx_strand_id
1 'polypeptide(L)'
;MLYNKCYCEKCKKIQRMKINSYIDSKNLNIGKIKYNKLYGTCEVCNEEVYSVDLYKKNNIEIINKIKELEEEITLKRIIDNIKVDKDEIGIKNTKILDYIKEAITNKNKDKE
;
A
#
# COMPACT_ATOMS: atom_id res chain seq x y z
N MET A 1 -27.43 4.07 5.39
CA MET A 1 -28.10 4.14 4.07
C MET A 1 -27.56 5.36 3.33
N LEU A 2 -27.26 5.25 2.04
CA LEU A 2 -26.90 6.42 1.22
C LEU A 2 -28.14 7.29 1.06
N TYR A 3 -28.05 8.57 1.42
CA TYR A 3 -29.13 9.50 1.14
C TYR A 3 -29.14 9.78 -0.37
N ASN A 4 -30.03 9.13 -1.12
CA ASN A 4 -30.13 9.28 -2.58
C ASN A 4 -30.80 10.59 -3.02
N LYS A 5 -30.86 11.60 -2.13
CA LYS A 5 -31.37 12.94 -2.45
C LYS A 5 -30.22 13.94 -2.39
N CYS A 6 -30.14 14.81 -3.40
CA CYS A 6 -29.15 15.85 -3.53
C CYS A 6 -29.82 17.16 -3.95
N TYR A 7 -29.26 18.30 -3.59
CA TYR A 7 -29.65 19.55 -4.22
C TYR A 7 -28.93 19.66 -5.56
N CYS A 8 -29.67 19.88 -6.64
CA CYS A 8 -29.09 20.07 -7.96
C CYS A 8 -29.11 21.54 -8.34
N GLU A 9 -27.94 22.14 -8.56
CA GLU A 9 -27.78 23.56 -8.91
C GLU A 9 -28.48 23.91 -10.24
N LYS A 10 -28.46 23.00 -11.21
CA LYS A 10 -29.13 23.20 -12.52
C LYS A 10 -30.65 23.10 -12.42
N CYS A 11 -31.17 22.17 -11.62
CA CYS A 11 -32.63 22.03 -11.40
C CYS A 11 -33.18 23.00 -10.36
N LYS A 12 -32.32 23.61 -9.53
CA LYS A 12 -32.67 24.49 -8.40
C LYS A 12 -33.64 23.86 -7.39
N LYS A 13 -33.54 22.55 -7.19
CA LYS A 13 -34.37 21.79 -6.23
C LYS A 13 -33.69 20.50 -5.79
N ILE A 14 -34.24 19.92 -4.73
CA ILE A 14 -33.85 18.58 -4.27
C ILE A 14 -34.32 17.55 -5.29
N GLN A 15 -33.39 16.74 -5.77
CA GLN A 15 -33.60 15.69 -6.75
C GLN A 15 -33.03 14.37 -6.26
N ARG A 16 -33.45 13.28 -6.89
CA ARG A 16 -32.78 11.99 -6.72
C ARG A 16 -31.42 12.01 -7.42
N MET A 17 -30.51 11.24 -6.85
CA MET A 17 -29.14 11.07 -7.33
C MET A 17 -28.94 9.65 -7.85
N LYS A 18 -28.33 9.53 -9.03
CA LYS A 18 -27.73 8.29 -9.52
C LYS A 18 -26.28 8.25 -9.07
N ILE A 19 -25.84 7.11 -8.55
CA ILE A 19 -24.46 6.91 -8.11
C ILE A 19 -23.74 6.15 -9.22
N ASN A 20 -22.62 6.70 -9.65
CA ASN A 20 -21.74 6.11 -10.65
C ASN A 20 -20.34 5.92 -10.05
N SER A 21 -19.50 5.19 -10.76
CA SER A 21 -18.12 4.93 -10.35
C SER A 21 -17.16 4.97 -11.51
N TYR A 22 -15.93 5.41 -11.27
CA TYR A 22 -14.83 5.32 -12.24
C TYR A 22 -13.50 5.10 -11.54
N ILE A 23 -12.51 4.56 -12.26
CA ILE A 23 -11.15 4.40 -11.73
C ILE A 23 -10.45 5.76 -11.78
N ASP A 24 -10.11 6.30 -10.62
CA ASP A 24 -9.31 7.50 -10.48
C ASP A 24 -7.92 7.15 -9.93
N SER A 25 -6.99 8.09 -10.01
CA SER A 25 -5.65 7.92 -9.46
C SER A 25 -5.19 9.14 -8.69
N LYS A 26 -4.48 8.89 -7.58
CA LYS A 26 -3.93 9.94 -6.72
C LYS A 26 -2.44 9.71 -6.54
N ASN A 27 -1.65 10.73 -6.83
CA ASN A 27 -0.22 10.73 -6.53
C ASN A 27 -0.03 11.12 -5.06
N LEU A 28 0.74 10.33 -4.34
CA LEU A 28 1.12 10.53 -2.94
C LEU A 28 2.66 10.57 -2.88
N ASN A 29 3.20 11.07 -1.77
CA ASN A 29 4.66 11.10 -1.56
C ASN A 29 5.29 9.70 -1.53
N ILE A 30 4.51 8.68 -1.17
CA ILE A 30 4.93 7.28 -1.07
C ILE A 30 4.69 6.47 -2.36
N GLY A 31 4.00 7.03 -3.35
CA GLY A 31 3.66 6.33 -4.59
C GLY A 31 2.33 6.78 -5.19
N LYS A 32 1.89 6.08 -6.24
CA LYS A 32 0.63 6.36 -6.94
C LYS A 32 -0.39 5.28 -6.61
N ILE A 33 -1.56 5.67 -6.11
CA ILE A 33 -2.68 4.76 -5.88
C ILE A 33 -3.72 4.89 -6.99
N LYS A 34 -4.38 3.77 -7.33
CA LYS A 34 -5.60 3.74 -8.13
C LYS A 34 -6.75 3.33 -7.22
N TYR A 35 -7.87 4.01 -7.31
CA TYR A 35 -9.03 3.75 -6.46
C TYR A 35 -10.33 3.90 -7.24
N ASN A 36 -11.37 3.19 -6.82
CA ASN A 36 -12.69 3.32 -7.42
C ASN A 36 -13.41 4.54 -6.82
N LYS A 37 -13.50 5.63 -7.57
CA LYS A 37 -14.14 6.87 -7.13
C LYS A 37 -15.62 6.83 -7.43
N LEU A 38 -16.43 7.03 -6.40
CA LEU A 38 -17.87 7.22 -6.53
C LEU A 38 -18.21 8.69 -6.76
N TYR A 39 -19.15 8.95 -7.65
CA TYR A 39 -19.69 10.29 -7.87
C TYR A 39 -21.19 10.21 -8.12
N GLY A 40 -21.87 11.33 -7.86
CA GLY A 40 -23.31 11.45 -7.96
C GLY A 40 -23.69 12.29 -9.17
N THR A 41 -24.73 11.89 -9.89
CA THR A 41 -25.34 12.71 -10.93
C THR A 41 -26.82 12.90 -10.64
N CYS A 42 -27.35 14.10 -10.90
CA CYS A 42 -28.78 14.37 -10.81
C CYS A 42 -29.55 13.45 -11.77
N GLU A 43 -30.58 12.75 -11.28
CA GLU A 43 -31.37 11.82 -12.09
C GLU A 43 -32.15 12.50 -13.23
N VAL A 44 -32.41 13.80 -13.11
CA VAL A 44 -33.20 14.59 -14.09
C VAL A 44 -32.33 15.22 -15.17
N CYS A 45 -31.25 15.92 -14.79
CA CYS A 45 -30.43 16.68 -15.73
C CYS A 45 -29.03 16.10 -15.96
N ASN A 46 -28.69 14.98 -15.31
CA ASN A 46 -27.40 14.28 -15.37
C ASN A 46 -26.16 15.11 -15.00
N GLU A 47 -26.33 16.28 -14.39
CA GLU A 47 -25.21 17.06 -13.87
C GLU A 47 -24.61 16.39 -12.64
N GLU A 48 -23.29 16.48 -12.51
CA GLU A 48 -22.60 16.02 -11.30
C GLU A 48 -23.06 16.85 -10.10
N VAL A 49 -23.32 16.16 -8.99
CA VAL A 49 -23.82 16.75 -7.75
C VAL A 49 -22.93 16.34 -6.60
N TYR A 50 -22.68 17.28 -5.70
CA TYR A 50 -21.91 17.00 -4.50
C TYR A 50 -22.73 16.20 -3.48
N SER A 51 -22.09 15.21 -2.86
CA SER A 51 -22.66 14.43 -1.76
C SER A 51 -21.60 14.16 -0.70
N VAL A 52 -21.88 14.58 0.54
CA VAL A 52 -21.01 14.33 1.70
C VAL A 52 -20.83 12.84 1.94
N ASP A 53 -21.88 12.03 1.72
CA ASP A 53 -21.81 10.58 1.90
C ASP A 53 -20.86 9.94 0.88
N LEU A 54 -20.90 10.37 -0.39
CA LEU A 54 -19.97 9.88 -1.42
C LEU A 54 -18.54 10.32 -1.12
N TYR A 55 -18.35 11.57 -0.68
CA TYR A 55 -17.03 12.07 -0.26
C TYR A 55 -16.44 11.21 0.87
N LYS A 56 -17.22 10.90 1.91
CA LYS A 56 -16.79 10.02 3.01
C LYS A 56 -16.40 8.63 2.53
N LYS A 57 -17.20 8.03 1.64
CA LYS A 57 -16.90 6.70 1.07
C LYS A 57 -15.62 6.70 0.25
N ASN A 58 -15.43 7.70 -0.60
CA ASN A 58 -14.21 7.84 -1.38
C ASN A 58 -12.98 8.01 -0.48
N ASN A 59 -13.09 8.77 0.61
CA ASN A 59 -12.00 8.90 1.56
C ASN A 59 -11.65 7.58 2.25
N ILE A 60 -12.64 6.78 2.63
CA ILE A 60 -12.39 5.44 3.20
C ILE A 60 -11.66 4.56 2.19
N GLU A 61 -12.11 4.55 0.93
CA GLU A 61 -11.47 3.79 -0.15
C GLU A 61 -10.01 4.23 -0.36
N ILE A 62 -9.76 5.54 -0.41
CA ILE A 62 -8.41 6.11 -0.54
C ILE A 62 -7.53 5.69 0.65
N ILE A 63 -8.04 5.75 1.88
CA ILE A 63 -7.30 5.35 3.07
C ILE A 63 -6.93 3.86 3.02
N ASN A 64 -7.85 3.01 2.58
CA ASN A 64 -7.56 1.58 2.42
C ASN A 64 -6.45 1.37 1.37
N LYS A 65 -6.50 2.06 0.24
CA LYS A 65 -5.44 2.00 -0.78
C LYS A 65 -4.10 2.56 -0.32
N ILE A 66 -4.09 3.53 0.59
CA ILE A 66 -2.86 4.00 1.22
C ILE A 66 -2.25 2.90 2.09
N LYS A 67 -3.06 2.23 2.92
CA LYS A 67 -2.58 1.14 3.79
C LYS A 67 -2.01 -0.04 2.98
N GLU A 68 -2.70 -0.45 1.92
CA GLU A 68 -2.21 -1.49 1.00
C GLU A 68 -0.81 -1.11 0.45
N LEU A 69 -0.64 0.15 0.02
CA LEU A 69 0.64 0.64 -0.48
C LEU A 69 1.74 0.68 0.60
N GLU A 70 1.41 1.05 1.83
CA GLU A 70 2.35 1.04 2.97
C GLU A 70 2.82 -0.38 3.31
N GLU A 71 1.90 -1.37 3.26
CA GLU A 71 2.21 -2.78 3.44
C GLU A 71 3.15 -3.29 2.34
N GLU A 72 2.88 -2.97 1.06
CA GLU A 72 3.75 -3.32 -0.06
C GLU A 72 5.17 -2.76 0.09
N ILE A 73 5.29 -1.49 0.50
CA ILE A 73 6.58 -0.84 0.75
C ILE A 73 7.31 -1.53 1.90
N THR A 74 6.61 -1.91 2.95
CA THR A 74 7.18 -2.59 4.11
C THR A 74 7.72 -3.97 3.72
N LEU A 75 6.95 -4.75 2.97
CA LEU A 75 7.38 -6.04 2.43
C LEU A 75 8.61 -5.90 1.53
N LYS A 76 8.61 -4.87 0.66
CA LYS A 76 9.77 -4.59 -0.20
C LYS A 76 11.04 -4.30 0.62
N ARG A 77 10.94 -3.49 1.68
CA ARG A 77 12.08 -3.22 2.58
C ARG A 77 12.60 -4.49 3.26
N ILE A 78 11.72 -5.38 3.69
CA ILE A 78 12.11 -6.66 4.29
C ILE A 78 12.89 -7.50 3.26
N ILE A 79 12.38 -7.60 2.02
CA ILE A 79 13.06 -8.33 0.94
C ILE A 79 14.43 -7.72 0.62
N ASP A 80 14.51 -6.39 0.56
CA ASP A 80 15.76 -5.68 0.27
C ASP A 80 16.79 -5.92 1.39
N ASN A 81 16.38 -5.92 2.66
CA ASN A 81 17.26 -6.25 3.79
C ASN A 81 17.73 -7.71 3.75
N ILE A 82 16.86 -8.67 3.43
CA ILE A 82 17.23 -10.09 3.31
C ILE A 82 18.28 -10.30 2.20
N LYS A 83 18.24 -9.51 1.12
CA LYS A 83 19.23 -9.60 0.04
C LYS A 83 20.62 -9.10 0.45
N VAL A 84 20.72 -8.15 1.39
CA VAL A 84 22.00 -7.62 1.88
C VAL A 84 22.72 -8.64 2.79
N ASP A 85 21.97 -9.49 3.51
CA ASP A 85 22.55 -10.51 4.41
C ASP A 85 23.22 -11.70 3.68
N LYS A 86 23.19 -11.77 2.34
CA LYS A 86 23.93 -12.81 1.60
C LYS A 86 25.44 -12.58 1.56
N ASP A 87 25.89 -11.32 1.61
CA ASP A 87 27.32 -11.00 1.51
C ASP A 87 28.04 -11.06 2.86
N GLU A 88 27.36 -10.87 3.98
CA GLU A 88 27.95 -11.04 5.32
C GLU A 88 28.10 -12.51 5.76
N ILE A 89 27.32 -13.43 5.21
CA ILE A 89 27.45 -14.87 5.48
C ILE A 89 28.76 -15.42 4.92
N GLY A 90 29.25 -14.89 3.80
CA GLY A 90 30.53 -15.28 3.20
C GLY A 90 31.74 -14.97 4.09
N ILE A 91 31.71 -13.84 4.81
CA ILE A 91 32.83 -13.36 5.63
C ILE A 91 32.83 -13.98 7.04
N LYS A 92 31.66 -14.33 7.60
CA LYS A 92 31.59 -15.04 8.90
C LYS A 92 32.00 -16.51 8.78
N ASN A 93 31.76 -17.16 7.64
CA ASN A 93 32.14 -18.57 7.46
C ASN A 93 33.66 -18.79 7.35
N THR A 94 34.44 -17.86 6.79
CA THR A 94 35.90 -18.02 6.69
C THR A 94 36.58 -17.99 8.05
N LYS A 95 36.20 -17.06 8.94
CA LYS A 95 36.75 -16.98 10.31
C LYS A 95 36.42 -18.21 11.15
N ILE A 96 35.20 -18.73 11.03
CA ILE A 96 34.80 -19.96 11.75
C ILE A 96 35.58 -21.17 11.22
N LEU A 97 35.76 -21.28 9.90
CA LEU A 97 36.53 -22.36 9.30
C LEU A 97 38.01 -22.30 9.68
N ASP A 98 38.61 -21.11 9.78
CA ASP A 98 39.99 -20.94 10.23
C ASP A 98 40.14 -21.32 11.70
N TYR A 99 39.18 -20.94 12.55
CA TYR A 99 39.16 -21.34 13.96
C TYR A 99 38.97 -22.86 14.15
N ILE A 100 38.15 -23.50 13.33
CA ILE A 100 37.98 -24.96 13.32
C ILE A 100 39.26 -25.65 12.86
N LYS A 101 39.93 -25.12 11.82
CA LYS A 101 41.22 -25.66 11.35
C LYS A 101 42.28 -25.57 12.45
N GLU A 102 42.42 -24.43 13.12
CA GLU A 102 43.36 -24.25 14.24
C GLU A 102 43.07 -25.19 15.42
N ALA A 103 41.79 -25.39 15.75
CA ALA A 103 41.40 -26.31 16.82
C ALA A 103 41.73 -27.77 16.49
N ILE A 104 41.63 -28.17 15.21
CA ILE A 104 41.98 -29.52 14.75
C ILE A 104 43.50 -29.71 14.68
N THR A 105 44.26 -28.73 14.18
CA THR A 105 45.73 -28.83 14.13
C THR A 105 46.37 -28.80 15.51
N ASN A 106 45.82 -28.06 16.47
CA ASN A 106 46.33 -28.05 17.84
C ASN A 106 46.02 -29.36 18.59
N LYS A 107 44.86 -29.99 18.36
CA LYS A 107 44.53 -31.30 18.96
C LYS A 107 45.44 -32.45 18.52
N ASN A 108 46.12 -32.33 17.38
CA ASN A 108 47.05 -33.34 16.88
C ASN A 108 48.49 -33.17 17.40
N LYS A 109 48.81 -32.05 18.08
CA LYS A 109 50.13 -31.84 18.71
C LYS A 109 50.21 -32.42 20.13
N ASP A 110 49.09 -32.63 20.80
CA ASP A 110 49.03 -33.22 22.15
C ASP A 110 49.01 -34.77 22.14
N LYS A 111 49.31 -35.40 20.98
CA LYS A 111 49.35 -36.87 20.81
C LYS A 111 50.71 -37.40 20.33
N GLU A 112 51.76 -36.59 20.31
CA GLU A 112 53.16 -37.03 20.17
C GLU A 112 53.83 -37.15 21.54
#